data_AF-A0A931KGG6-F1
#
_entry.id   AF-A0A931KGG6-F1
#
_cell.length_a   1.000
_cell.length_b   1.000
_cell.length_c   1.000
_cell.angle_alpha   90.00
_cell.angle_beta   90.00
_cell.angle_gamma   90.00
#
_symmetry.space_group_name_H-M   'P 1'
#
loop_
_entity.id
_entity.type
_entity.pdbx_description
1 polymer ?
#
loop_
_entity_poly.entity_id
_entity_poly.type
_entity_poly.pdbx_seq_one_letter_code
_entity_poly.pdbx_strand_id
1 'polypeptide(L)'
;MRRFDAKKSRRIACALVPGLLAATVISAEWETITRHSGWKQHSMRRPKPPVVTPAEGNGQPPADAVVIFDGKSLDNFESPGGGSPNWTLGDGYFEVKPGSGPIASKASFGDVQLHVEWASPDPAIGKGQDRGNSGVFLMNQFEIQVLDNFEAETYADGQAGAIYGQYPPLANATKPPGQWQTYDIIFRRPRFDAAGKLVEPARITVILNGIVVQNNEVIYGPTSWLRYDPYAKGPDKAPIELQDHGHKVRFRNIWARPLPERPAPDAVETAPIAVVPMPAAKLLSYAGEYSLNTRPNSPPLVVKAMDDHLIARFPNRITEMKLVPVGDGIFQFTETDAKFEFAPDGKSLKFHIGGDTRTITRR
;
A
#
# COMPACT_ATOMS: atom_id res chain seq x y z
N MET A 1 -9.45 46.49 -60.49
CA MET A 1 -9.14 46.17 -61.90
C MET A 1 -7.62 45.94 -62.02
N ARG A 2 -7.16 44.70 -61.82
CA ARG A 2 -5.77 44.25 -62.05
C ARG A 2 -5.81 42.90 -62.75
N ARG A 3 -4.98 42.77 -63.78
CA ARG A 3 -4.99 41.75 -64.83
C ARG A 3 -4.40 40.41 -64.37
N PHE A 4 -4.90 39.34 -64.97
CA PHE A 4 -4.26 38.02 -65.09
C PHE A 4 -2.95 38.12 -65.88
N ASP A 5 -1.96 37.28 -65.56
CA ASP A 5 -1.34 36.42 -66.59
C ASP A 5 -0.62 35.19 -66.02
N ALA A 6 -0.56 34.14 -66.84
CA ALA A 6 -0.28 32.77 -66.46
C ALA A 6 1.05 32.21 -67.02
N LYS A 7 1.46 31.08 -66.43
CA LYS A 7 2.31 29.99 -66.96
C LYS A 7 3.84 30.20 -67.08
N LYS A 8 4.57 29.38 -66.31
CA LYS A 8 5.77 28.66 -66.79
C LYS A 8 5.68 27.20 -66.35
N SER A 9 5.75 26.29 -67.31
CA SER A 9 5.85 24.85 -67.12
C SER A 9 7.25 24.37 -67.50
N ARG A 10 7.88 23.53 -66.68
CA ARG A 10 8.96 22.62 -67.12
C ARG A 10 8.81 21.29 -66.38
N ARG A 11 8.85 20.22 -67.18
CA ARG A 11 8.67 18.81 -66.82
C ARG A 11 9.91 18.26 -66.11
N ILE A 12 9.72 17.36 -65.15
CA ILE A 12 10.74 16.39 -64.74
C ILE A 12 10.11 14.99 -64.73
N ALA A 13 10.81 14.06 -65.36
CA ALA A 13 10.40 12.69 -65.63
C ALA A 13 10.37 11.83 -64.36
N CYS A 14 9.40 10.90 -64.30
CA CYS A 14 9.29 9.90 -63.25
C CYS A 14 9.98 8.61 -63.75
N ALA A 15 11.09 8.23 -63.13
CA ALA A 15 11.73 6.93 -63.33
C ALA A 15 11.29 6.00 -62.18
N LEU A 16 10.59 4.91 -62.52
CA LEU A 16 10.23 3.84 -61.59
C LEU A 16 11.46 2.95 -61.33
N VAL A 17 11.85 2.84 -60.07
CA VAL A 17 12.77 1.80 -59.58
C VAL A 17 11.94 0.82 -58.74
N PRO A 18 11.95 -0.49 -59.02
CA PRO A 18 11.25 -1.47 -58.19
C PRO A 18 12.05 -1.74 -56.92
N GLY A 19 11.57 -1.26 -55.78
CA GLY A 19 12.13 -1.55 -54.46
C GLY A 19 11.66 -2.92 -53.95
N LEU A 20 12.62 -3.79 -53.62
CA LEU A 20 12.40 -5.01 -52.83
C LEU A 20 11.62 -4.66 -51.55
N LEU A 21 10.44 -5.28 -51.35
CA LEU A 21 9.85 -5.38 -50.03
C LEU A 21 10.67 -6.37 -49.20
N ALA A 22 11.59 -5.86 -48.38
CA ALA A 22 12.08 -6.61 -47.23
C ALA A 22 10.93 -6.68 -46.21
N ALA A 23 10.34 -7.87 -46.04
CA ALA A 23 9.42 -8.12 -44.96
C ALA A 23 10.21 -8.05 -43.65
N THR A 24 10.13 -6.90 -42.97
CA THR A 24 10.58 -6.76 -41.58
C THR A 24 9.69 -7.66 -40.72
N VAL A 25 10.23 -8.79 -40.29
CA VAL A 25 9.66 -9.59 -39.21
C VAL A 25 9.78 -8.74 -37.95
N ILE A 26 8.68 -8.10 -37.55
CA ILE A 26 8.57 -7.47 -36.24
C ILE A 26 8.44 -8.63 -35.25
N SER A 27 9.57 -9.08 -34.68
CA SER A 27 9.50 -9.89 -33.46
C SER A 27 8.94 -8.99 -32.37
N ALA A 28 7.69 -9.21 -31.98
CA ALA A 28 7.16 -8.57 -30.78
C ALA A 28 8.04 -9.02 -29.60
N GLU A 29 8.91 -8.13 -29.13
CA GLU A 29 9.60 -8.33 -27.86
C GLU A 29 8.50 -8.39 -26.80
N TRP A 30 8.39 -9.55 -26.15
CA TRP A 30 7.58 -9.68 -24.96
C TRP A 30 8.30 -8.90 -23.88
N GLU A 31 7.97 -7.61 -23.73
CA GLU A 31 8.41 -6.83 -22.59
C GLU A 31 8.07 -7.63 -21.33
N THR A 32 9.10 -8.05 -20.60
CA THR A 32 8.94 -8.65 -19.28
C THR A 32 8.24 -7.62 -18.41
N ILE A 33 6.95 -7.84 -18.16
CA ILE A 33 6.18 -7.04 -17.20
C ILE A 33 6.95 -7.07 -15.89
N THR A 34 7.44 -5.91 -15.46
CA THR A 34 8.20 -5.83 -14.21
C THR A 34 7.26 -6.18 -13.07
N ARG A 35 7.51 -7.29 -12.37
CA ARG A 35 6.69 -7.67 -11.22
C ARG A 35 6.90 -6.65 -10.12
N HIS A 36 5.98 -5.70 -9.96
CA HIS A 36 6.11 -4.63 -8.95
C HIS A 36 6.26 -5.16 -7.52
N SER A 37 5.67 -6.31 -7.20
CA SER A 37 5.85 -6.98 -5.90
C SER A 37 7.06 -7.92 -5.83
N GLY A 38 7.74 -8.17 -6.96
CA GLY A 38 8.77 -9.19 -7.13
C GLY A 38 8.26 -10.64 -7.14
N TRP A 39 7.18 -10.94 -6.41
CA TRP A 39 6.51 -12.23 -6.43
C TRP A 39 5.77 -12.54 -7.76
N LYS A 40 5.87 -13.79 -8.26
CA LYS A 40 4.99 -14.35 -9.29
C LYS A 40 3.54 -14.25 -8.84
N GLN A 41 2.64 -14.03 -9.79
CA GLN A 41 1.21 -14.08 -9.49
C GLN A 41 0.82 -15.50 -9.05
N HIS A 42 -0.01 -15.60 -8.02
CA HIS A 42 -0.52 -16.87 -7.47
C HIS A 42 0.55 -17.82 -6.88
N SER A 43 1.76 -17.32 -6.59
CA SER A 43 2.79 -18.11 -5.91
C SER A 43 2.34 -18.50 -4.51
N MET A 44 2.38 -19.80 -4.22
CA MET A 44 2.12 -20.36 -2.90
C MET A 44 3.31 -20.18 -1.94
N ARG A 45 4.46 -19.68 -2.43
CA ARG A 45 5.61 -19.30 -1.59
C ARG A 45 5.41 -17.95 -0.91
N ARG A 46 4.46 -17.13 -1.39
CA ARG A 46 4.09 -15.87 -0.72
C ARG A 46 3.69 -16.18 0.73
N PRO A 47 4.25 -15.46 1.73
CA PRO A 47 3.85 -15.65 3.11
C PRO A 47 2.34 -15.46 3.27
N LYS A 48 1.69 -16.42 3.93
CA LYS A 48 0.26 -16.34 4.21
C LYS A 48 0.03 -15.22 5.23
N PRO A 49 -0.97 -14.35 5.05
CA PRO A 49 -1.33 -13.37 6.06
C PRO A 49 -1.67 -14.06 7.39
N PRO A 50 -1.29 -13.49 8.55
CA PRO A 50 -1.74 -14.00 9.83
C PRO A 50 -3.25 -13.85 9.95
N VAL A 51 -3.90 -14.81 10.62
CA VAL A 51 -5.32 -14.73 10.96
C VAL A 51 -5.47 -13.86 12.20
N VAL A 52 -6.34 -12.86 12.13
CA VAL A 52 -6.64 -11.95 13.25
C VAL A 52 -8.14 -11.93 13.48
N THR A 53 -8.56 -12.19 14.71
CA THR A 53 -9.96 -12.02 15.11
C THR A 53 -10.28 -10.54 15.20
N PRO A 54 -11.26 -10.01 14.44
CA PRO A 54 -11.68 -8.63 14.56
C PRO A 54 -12.34 -8.39 15.91
N ALA A 55 -12.33 -7.13 16.37
CA ALA A 55 -13.08 -6.75 17.56
C ALA A 55 -14.60 -6.79 17.30
N GLU A 56 -15.41 -6.92 18.36
CA GLU A 56 -16.87 -7.00 18.25
C GLU A 56 -17.53 -5.67 17.84
N GLY A 57 -16.85 -4.54 18.03
CA GLY A 57 -17.34 -3.21 17.69
C GLY A 57 -16.28 -2.31 17.06
N ASN A 58 -16.71 -1.30 16.31
CA ASN A 58 -15.82 -0.31 15.71
C ASN A 58 -15.02 0.43 16.80
N GLY A 59 -13.74 0.66 16.56
CA GLY A 59 -12.83 1.32 17.49
C GLY A 59 -12.33 0.45 18.65
N GLN A 60 -12.83 -0.79 18.81
CA GLN A 60 -12.31 -1.71 19.82
C GLN A 60 -11.02 -2.40 19.33
N PRO A 61 -10.09 -2.74 20.23
CA PRO A 61 -8.83 -3.38 19.85
C PRO A 61 -9.05 -4.77 19.24
N PRO A 62 -8.50 -5.09 18.06
CA PRO A 62 -8.46 -6.45 17.55
C PRO A 62 -7.56 -7.34 18.43
N ALA A 63 -7.66 -8.66 18.25
CA ALA A 63 -6.97 -9.63 19.10
C ALA A 63 -5.42 -9.55 19.07
N ASP A 64 -4.83 -8.92 18.06
CA ASP A 64 -3.38 -8.73 17.93
C ASP A 64 -2.90 -7.29 18.23
N ALA A 65 -3.78 -6.42 18.74
CA ALA A 65 -3.41 -5.08 19.16
C ALA A 65 -2.77 -5.08 20.56
N VAL A 66 -1.80 -4.18 20.73
CA VAL A 66 -1.30 -3.79 22.05
C VAL A 66 -2.26 -2.73 22.60
N VAL A 67 -2.98 -3.07 23.67
CA VAL A 67 -3.82 -2.11 24.39
C VAL A 67 -2.91 -1.23 25.24
N ILE A 68 -2.81 0.05 24.89
CA ILE A 68 -2.02 1.05 25.63
C ILE A 68 -2.86 1.57 26.79
N PHE A 69 -4.14 1.83 26.60
CA PHE A 69 -5.06 2.26 27.65
C PHE A 69 -6.43 1.58 27.53
N ASP A 70 -6.82 0.85 28.57
CA ASP A 70 -8.07 0.10 28.66
C ASP A 70 -9.13 0.74 29.58
N GLY A 71 -8.87 1.95 30.07
CA GLY A 71 -9.75 2.65 31.02
C GLY A 71 -9.33 2.55 32.49
N LYS A 72 -8.32 1.75 32.85
CA LYS A 72 -8.07 1.41 34.27
C LYS A 72 -6.81 2.00 34.88
N SER A 73 -5.74 2.17 34.12
CA SER A 73 -4.46 2.66 34.66
C SER A 73 -3.59 3.31 33.59
N LEU A 74 -2.61 4.11 34.05
CA LEU A 74 -1.56 4.69 33.21
C LEU A 74 -0.28 3.83 33.22
N ASP A 75 -0.36 2.56 33.62
CA ASP A 75 0.82 1.70 33.82
C ASP A 75 1.61 1.45 32.53
N ASN A 76 0.96 1.59 31.37
CA ASN A 76 1.60 1.47 30.05
C ASN A 76 2.19 2.79 29.55
N PHE A 77 2.14 3.85 30.36
CA PHE A 77 2.75 5.15 30.07
C PHE A 77 3.87 5.47 31.04
N GLU A 78 4.72 6.40 30.62
CA GLU A 78 5.78 7.00 31.43
C GLU A 78 5.93 8.48 31.06
N SER A 79 6.47 9.28 31.98
CA SER A 79 6.92 10.63 31.66
C SER A 79 8.22 10.59 30.84
N PRO A 80 8.47 11.55 29.93
CA PRO A 80 9.76 11.69 29.27
C PRO A 80 10.88 11.80 30.31
N GLY A 81 11.91 10.95 30.17
CA GLY A 81 12.99 10.84 31.17
C GLY A 81 12.75 9.78 32.26
N GLY A 82 11.61 9.09 32.22
CA GLY A 82 11.25 7.98 33.08
C GLY A 82 10.37 8.37 34.27
N GLY A 83 9.70 7.37 34.85
CA GLY A 83 8.81 7.53 35.99
C GLY A 83 7.33 7.55 35.62
N SER A 84 6.47 7.48 36.63
CA SER A 84 5.02 7.40 36.46
C SER A 84 4.45 8.73 35.96
N PRO A 85 3.53 8.72 34.98
CA PRO A 85 2.89 9.94 34.50
C PRO A 85 2.01 10.56 35.59
N ASN A 86 1.97 11.89 35.63
CA ASN A 86 1.19 12.65 36.62
C ASN A 86 -0.15 13.18 36.06
N TRP A 87 -0.69 12.52 35.03
CA TRP A 87 -2.00 12.85 34.47
C TRP A 87 -3.11 12.22 35.33
N THR A 88 -4.33 12.78 35.26
CA THR A 88 -5.41 12.42 36.19
C THR A 88 -6.24 11.28 35.62
N LEU A 89 -6.35 10.16 36.34
CA LEU A 89 -7.26 9.07 35.96
C LEU A 89 -8.71 9.41 36.35
N GLY A 90 -9.65 9.19 35.43
CA GLY A 90 -11.09 9.27 35.63
C GLY A 90 -11.78 7.93 35.35
N ASP A 91 -13.11 7.94 35.27
CA ASP A 91 -13.90 6.73 34.97
C ASP A 91 -13.80 6.36 33.48
N GLY A 92 -12.88 5.43 33.17
CA GLY A 92 -12.67 4.94 31.80
C GLY A 92 -11.88 5.89 30.89
N TYR A 93 -11.30 6.97 31.42
CA TYR A 93 -10.45 7.91 30.69
C TYR A 93 -9.32 8.43 31.59
N PHE A 94 -8.36 9.12 30.99
CA PHE A 94 -7.42 9.96 31.74
C PHE A 94 -7.38 11.37 31.13
N GLU A 95 -7.06 12.36 31.95
CA GLU A 95 -7.05 13.79 31.62
C GLU A 95 -5.65 14.34 31.78
N VAL A 96 -5.21 15.14 30.79
CA VAL A 96 -3.98 15.94 30.89
C VAL A 96 -4.01 16.73 32.19
N LYS A 97 -2.92 16.67 32.95
CA LYS A 97 -2.68 17.61 34.06
C LYS A 97 -1.78 18.73 33.52
N PRO A 98 -2.33 19.94 33.26
CA PRO A 98 -1.55 21.03 32.67
C PRO A 98 -0.26 21.32 33.44
N GLY A 99 0.85 21.43 32.71
CA GLY A 99 2.18 21.73 33.27
C GLY A 99 2.89 20.52 33.88
N SER A 100 2.37 19.30 33.69
CA SER A 100 3.05 18.07 34.11
C SER A 100 3.94 17.46 33.02
N GLY A 101 3.87 18.01 31.81
CA GLY A 101 4.63 17.55 30.66
C GLY A 101 3.90 16.43 29.89
N PRO A 102 4.42 16.08 28.70
CA PRO A 102 3.82 15.03 27.88
C PRO A 102 3.99 13.66 28.55
N ILE A 103 3.29 12.65 28.02
CA ILE A 103 3.46 11.25 28.43
C ILE A 103 3.71 10.40 27.20
N ALA A 104 4.50 9.34 27.35
CA ALA A 104 4.85 8.43 26.29
C ALA A 104 4.46 7.00 26.66
N SER A 105 4.02 6.22 25.68
CA SER A 105 3.80 4.79 25.86
C SER A 105 5.12 4.06 26.11
N LYS A 106 5.13 3.10 27.03
CA LYS A 106 6.30 2.23 27.27
C LYS A 106 6.60 1.32 26.08
N ALA A 107 5.56 0.91 25.36
CA ALA A 107 5.70 0.17 24.12
C ALA A 107 6.17 1.10 22.99
N SER A 108 7.11 0.62 22.17
CA SER A 108 7.62 1.36 21.02
C SER A 108 7.13 0.77 19.71
N PHE A 109 6.78 1.65 18.77
CA PHE A 109 6.18 1.30 17.48
C PHE A 109 6.96 1.95 16.32
N GLY A 110 6.96 1.26 15.18
CA GLY A 110 7.45 1.78 13.91
C GLY A 110 6.26 1.99 12.99
N ASP A 111 6.09 1.11 12.00
CA ASP A 111 4.83 1.04 11.25
C ASP A 111 3.68 0.58 12.14
N VAL A 112 2.57 1.31 12.14
CA VAL A 112 1.49 1.10 13.11
C VAL A 112 0.12 1.49 12.56
N GLN A 113 -0.90 0.73 12.94
CA GLN A 113 -2.28 1.17 12.97
C GLN A 113 -2.60 1.54 14.43
N LEU A 114 -2.98 2.79 14.68
CA LEU A 114 -3.22 3.36 16.00
C LEU A 114 -4.66 3.85 16.09
N HIS A 115 -5.31 3.52 17.19
CA HIS A 115 -6.59 4.11 17.58
C HIS A 115 -6.43 4.95 18.84
N VAL A 116 -7.04 6.14 18.84
CA VAL A 116 -7.07 7.06 19.98
C VAL A 116 -8.44 7.72 20.04
N GLU A 117 -9.07 7.70 21.20
CA GLU A 117 -10.22 8.58 21.46
C GLU A 117 -9.80 9.75 22.34
N TRP A 118 -10.26 10.96 21.99
CA TRP A 118 -9.95 12.17 22.74
C TRP A 118 -11.17 13.08 22.87
N ALA A 119 -11.20 13.92 23.90
CA ALA A 119 -12.22 14.94 24.08
C ALA A 119 -11.59 16.25 24.55
N SER A 120 -11.92 17.34 23.87
CA SER A 120 -11.52 18.69 24.28
C SER A 120 -12.24 19.11 25.58
N PRO A 121 -11.68 20.09 26.33
CA PRO A 121 -12.29 20.59 27.55
C PRO A 121 -13.70 21.15 27.33
N ASP A 122 -14.61 20.91 28.28
CA ASP A 122 -15.95 21.50 28.34
C ASP A 122 -16.14 22.21 29.71
N PRO A 123 -16.43 23.53 29.74
CA PRO A 123 -16.58 24.43 28.60
C PRO A 123 -15.27 24.66 27.86
N ALA A 124 -15.36 24.95 26.56
CA ALA A 124 -14.19 25.33 25.78
C ALA A 124 -13.64 26.69 26.21
N ILE A 125 -12.31 26.77 26.35
CA ILE A 125 -11.58 27.95 26.82
C ILE A 125 -10.50 28.29 25.80
N GLY A 126 -10.35 29.60 25.50
CA GLY A 126 -9.32 30.11 24.61
C GLY A 126 -9.71 30.13 23.13
N LYS A 127 -8.73 30.42 22.27
CA LYS A 127 -8.89 30.64 20.81
C LYS A 127 -7.64 30.17 20.05
N GLY A 128 -7.79 29.91 18.75
CA GLY A 128 -6.67 29.50 17.90
C GLY A 128 -6.01 28.22 18.43
N GLN A 129 -4.67 28.22 18.48
CA GLN A 129 -3.90 27.11 19.03
C GLN A 129 -3.97 26.99 20.56
N ASP A 130 -4.56 27.96 21.26
CA ASP A 130 -4.69 27.93 22.72
C ASP A 130 -6.11 27.52 23.13
N ARG A 131 -6.69 26.54 22.44
CA ARG A 131 -8.06 26.08 22.67
C ARG A 131 -8.16 24.56 22.64
N GLY A 132 -7.97 23.92 23.80
CA GLY A 132 -8.04 22.46 23.90
C GLY A 132 -6.91 21.75 23.16
N ASN A 133 -5.71 22.36 23.12
CA ASN A 133 -4.57 21.87 22.36
C ASN A 133 -3.86 20.71 23.06
N SER A 134 -3.50 19.71 22.27
CA SER A 134 -2.66 18.57 22.57
C SER A 134 -2.16 18.01 21.23
N GLY A 135 -1.41 16.91 21.23
CA GLY A 135 -1.01 16.22 20.01
C GLY A 135 -0.82 14.74 20.24
N VAL A 136 -0.98 13.94 19.18
CA VAL A 136 -0.59 12.53 19.14
C VAL A 136 0.67 12.41 18.28
N PHE A 137 1.80 12.11 18.90
CA PHE A 137 3.09 12.01 18.25
C PHE A 137 3.44 10.56 17.92
N LEU A 138 3.61 10.27 16.64
CA LEU A 138 4.13 8.99 16.16
C LEU A 138 5.66 9.05 16.20
N MET A 139 6.28 8.05 16.83
CA MET A 139 7.74 7.97 17.01
C MET A 139 8.36 9.23 17.66
N ASN A 140 7.60 9.95 18.48
CA ASN A 140 7.96 11.25 19.07
C ASN A 140 8.42 12.30 18.04
N GLN A 141 7.96 12.19 16.78
CA GLN A 141 8.45 13.03 15.67
C GLN A 141 7.34 13.58 14.77
N PHE A 142 6.23 12.87 14.62
CA PHE A 142 5.18 13.24 13.67
C PHE A 142 3.86 13.45 14.41
N GLU A 143 3.49 14.72 14.56
CA GLU A 143 2.29 15.14 15.28
C GLU A 143 1.05 15.07 14.40
N ILE A 144 0.07 14.29 14.86
CA ILE A 144 -1.33 14.46 14.48
C ILE A 144 -1.96 15.40 15.49
N GLN A 145 -2.39 16.54 14.99
CA GLN A 145 -2.85 17.62 15.85
C GLN A 145 -4.16 17.28 16.57
N VAL A 146 -4.24 17.58 17.87
CA VAL A 146 -5.48 17.51 18.68
C VAL A 146 -5.85 18.92 19.10
N LEU A 147 -7.01 19.41 18.65
CA LEU A 147 -7.42 20.78 18.95
C LEU A 147 -8.95 20.90 18.92
N ASP A 148 -9.51 21.80 19.74
CA ASP A 148 -10.93 22.14 19.62
C ASP A 148 -11.18 23.09 18.44
N ASN A 149 -11.55 22.51 17.30
CA ASN A 149 -11.94 23.22 16.09
C ASN A 149 -13.46 23.18 15.81
N PHE A 150 -14.28 22.85 16.80
CA PHE A 150 -15.73 22.94 16.63
C PHE A 150 -16.14 24.41 16.66
N GLU A 151 -16.57 24.94 15.51
CA GLU A 151 -16.94 26.36 15.34
C GLU A 151 -15.84 27.34 15.78
N ALA A 152 -14.56 26.93 15.66
CA ALA A 152 -13.40 27.71 16.07
C ALA A 152 -12.28 27.66 15.03
N GLU A 153 -11.68 28.82 14.73
CA GLU A 153 -10.66 28.98 13.70
C GLU A 153 -9.23 28.98 14.24
N THR A 154 -8.31 28.48 13.42
CA THR A 154 -6.85 28.59 13.56
C THR A 154 -6.20 28.50 12.16
N TYR A 155 -4.87 28.48 12.05
CA TYR A 155 -4.21 28.24 10.77
C TYR A 155 -4.45 26.80 10.27
N ALA A 156 -4.63 26.65 8.96
CA ALA A 156 -5.26 25.45 8.39
C ALA A 156 -4.45 24.15 8.61
N ASP A 157 -3.13 24.24 8.71
CA ASP A 157 -2.18 23.16 8.96
C ASP A 157 -1.90 22.91 10.45
N GLY A 158 -2.66 23.55 11.35
CA GLY A 158 -2.59 23.35 12.80
C GLY A 158 -3.94 23.04 13.46
N GLN A 159 -4.95 22.65 12.69
CA GLN A 159 -6.26 22.22 13.20
C GLN A 159 -6.31 20.71 13.42
N ALA A 160 -7.29 20.23 14.17
CA ALA A 160 -7.49 18.81 14.48
C ALA A 160 -7.40 17.91 13.25
N GLY A 161 -6.53 16.92 13.29
CA GLY A 161 -6.30 15.96 12.20
C GLY A 161 -5.30 16.46 11.14
N ALA A 162 -4.75 17.67 11.30
CA ALA A 162 -3.58 18.08 10.52
C ALA A 162 -2.38 17.19 10.84
N ILE A 163 -1.54 16.96 9.83
CA ILE A 163 -0.13 16.67 10.07
C ILE A 163 0.50 18.03 10.36
N TYR A 164 0.80 18.28 11.64
CA TYR A 164 1.03 19.63 12.15
C TYR A 164 2.11 20.39 11.35
N GLY A 165 1.76 21.59 10.89
CA GLY A 165 2.62 22.50 10.12
C GLY A 165 2.96 22.00 8.71
N GLN A 166 2.34 20.91 8.23
CA GLN A 166 2.62 20.34 6.92
C GLN A 166 1.38 20.27 6.03
N TYR A 167 0.32 19.61 6.51
CA TYR A 167 -0.86 19.32 5.71
C TYR A 167 -2.14 19.63 6.50
N PRO A 168 -2.94 20.60 6.05
CA PRO A 168 -4.31 20.78 6.55
C PRO A 168 -5.13 19.50 6.41
N PRO A 169 -6.06 19.20 7.34
CA PRO A 169 -6.99 18.10 7.16
C PRO A 169 -7.89 18.37 5.95
N LEU A 170 -8.25 17.31 5.21
CA LEU A 170 -9.17 17.39 4.06
C LEU A 170 -10.57 17.89 4.43
N ALA A 171 -10.96 17.75 5.71
CA ALA A 171 -12.21 18.25 6.27
C ALA A 171 -12.07 18.55 7.76
N ASN A 172 -12.80 19.55 8.28
CA ASN A 172 -13.03 19.66 9.71
C ASN A 172 -14.19 18.73 10.09
N ALA A 173 -13.85 17.63 10.77
CA ALA A 173 -14.80 16.62 11.22
C ALA A 173 -14.96 16.58 12.75
N THR A 174 -14.67 17.68 13.45
CA THR A 174 -14.74 17.76 14.91
C THR A 174 -16.19 17.83 15.42
N LYS A 175 -16.46 17.13 16.53
CA LYS A 175 -17.68 17.25 17.34
C LYS A 175 -17.55 18.38 18.39
N PRO A 176 -18.66 18.83 19.01
CA PRO A 176 -18.64 19.82 20.10
C PRO A 176 -17.71 19.45 21.26
N PRO A 177 -17.24 20.45 22.04
CA PRO A 177 -16.41 20.23 23.21
C PRO A 177 -17.01 19.23 24.21
N GLY A 178 -16.14 18.48 24.89
CA GLY A 178 -16.55 17.43 25.82
C GLY A 178 -17.00 16.12 25.16
N GLN A 179 -17.34 16.11 23.87
CA GLN A 179 -17.66 14.88 23.14
C GLN A 179 -16.40 14.14 22.68
N TRP A 180 -16.51 12.81 22.61
CA TRP A 180 -15.42 11.95 22.17
C TRP A 180 -15.26 11.98 20.65
N GLN A 181 -14.05 12.36 20.23
CA GLN A 181 -13.52 12.28 18.89
C GLN A 181 -12.77 10.95 18.76
N THR A 182 -12.81 10.33 17.58
CA THR A 182 -12.03 9.12 17.30
C THR A 182 -10.99 9.39 16.22
N TYR A 183 -9.73 9.05 16.49
CA TYR A 183 -8.68 8.93 15.49
C TYR A 183 -8.37 7.48 15.21
N ASP A 184 -8.43 7.12 13.92
CA ASP A 184 -7.78 5.93 13.37
C ASP A 184 -6.64 6.39 12.46
N ILE A 185 -5.41 6.08 12.85
CA ILE A 185 -4.19 6.54 12.21
C ILE A 185 -3.45 5.33 11.64
N ILE A 186 -3.04 5.41 10.38
CA ILE A 186 -2.16 4.42 9.74
C ILE A 186 -0.85 5.13 9.41
N PHE A 187 0.23 4.65 9.99
CA PHE A 187 1.56 5.23 9.85
C PHE A 187 2.54 4.22 9.27
N ARG A 188 3.31 4.67 8.29
CA ARG A 188 4.52 4.01 7.78
C ARG A 188 5.71 4.89 8.11
N ARG A 189 6.65 4.37 8.88
CA ARG A 189 7.85 5.09 9.33
C ARG A 189 8.79 5.42 8.16
N PRO A 190 9.68 6.42 8.26
CA PRO A 190 10.72 6.58 7.26
C PRO A 190 11.68 5.38 7.28
N ARG A 191 12.13 4.94 6.11
CA ARG A 191 13.18 3.92 5.99
C ARG A 191 14.48 4.57 5.53
N PHE A 192 15.59 4.07 6.10
CA PHE A 192 16.94 4.50 5.77
C PHE A 192 17.78 3.29 5.39
N ASP A 193 18.75 3.48 4.49
CA ASP A 193 19.74 2.45 4.19
C ASP A 193 20.77 2.28 5.33
N ALA A 194 21.72 1.35 5.12
CA ALA A 194 22.79 1.10 6.07
C ALA A 194 23.69 2.34 6.29
N ALA A 195 23.87 3.18 5.26
CA ALA A 195 24.66 4.40 5.31
C ALA A 195 23.90 5.59 5.95
N GLY A 196 22.61 5.41 6.27
CA GLY A 196 21.79 6.46 6.88
C GLY A 196 21.11 7.39 5.89
N LYS A 197 21.13 7.08 4.59
CA LYS A 197 20.39 7.83 3.58
C LYS A 197 18.92 7.42 3.59
N LEU A 198 18.02 8.39 3.51
CA LEU A 198 16.59 8.14 3.37
C LEU A 198 16.31 7.38 2.07
N VAL A 199 15.61 6.26 2.17
CA VAL A 199 15.17 5.44 1.02
C VAL A 199 13.67 5.52 0.78
N GLU A 200 12.89 5.72 1.83
CA GLU A 200 11.43 5.91 1.75
C GLU A 200 10.99 6.89 2.84
N PRO A 201 10.30 8.00 2.49
CA PRO A 201 9.75 8.94 3.47
C PRO A 201 8.61 8.32 4.28
N ALA A 202 8.30 8.92 5.43
CA ALA A 202 7.17 8.52 6.24
C ALA A 202 5.84 8.80 5.52
N ARG A 203 4.82 7.98 5.78
CA ARG A 203 3.48 8.16 5.24
C ARG A 203 2.40 8.04 6.30
N ILE A 204 1.39 8.92 6.21
CA ILE A 204 0.28 8.98 7.18
C ILE A 204 -1.07 8.99 6.48
N THR A 205 -2.00 8.18 6.99
CA THR A 205 -3.44 8.32 6.80
C THR A 205 -4.08 8.58 8.16
N VAL A 206 -5.04 9.51 8.21
CA VAL A 206 -5.81 9.82 9.42
C VAL A 206 -7.29 9.83 9.07
N ILE A 207 -8.07 9.14 9.89
CA ILE A 207 -9.53 9.16 9.86
C ILE A 207 -9.99 9.77 11.18
N LEU A 208 -10.75 10.87 11.10
CA LEU A 208 -11.37 11.54 12.24
C LEU A 208 -12.88 11.28 12.21
N ASN A 209 -13.42 10.64 13.24
CA ASN A 209 -14.86 10.35 13.34
C ASN A 209 -15.43 9.61 12.12
N GLY A 210 -14.65 8.71 11.51
CA GLY A 210 -15.02 7.98 10.29
C GLY A 210 -14.81 8.75 8.98
N ILE A 211 -14.35 9.99 9.03
CA ILE A 211 -14.04 10.81 7.84
C ILE A 211 -12.54 10.82 7.59
N VAL A 212 -12.11 10.48 6.37
CA VAL A 212 -10.69 10.58 5.98
C VAL A 212 -10.29 12.05 5.96
N VAL A 213 -9.32 12.42 6.81
CA VAL A 213 -8.79 13.79 6.89
C VAL A 213 -7.34 13.89 6.42
N GLN A 214 -6.61 12.78 6.32
CA GLN A 214 -5.32 12.70 5.63
C GLN A 214 -5.29 11.41 4.81
N ASN A 215 -4.89 11.45 3.54
CA ASN A 215 -4.96 10.30 2.66
C ASN A 215 -3.59 9.88 2.15
N ASN A 216 -2.88 9.08 2.97
CA ASN A 216 -1.60 8.47 2.60
C ASN A 216 -0.55 9.52 2.20
N GLU A 217 -0.56 10.63 2.95
CA GLU A 217 0.30 11.78 2.73
C GLU A 217 1.76 11.40 2.94
N VAL A 218 2.64 11.95 2.11
CA VAL A 218 4.09 11.76 2.21
C VAL A 218 4.65 12.94 3.00
N ILE A 219 5.19 12.67 4.19
CA ILE A 219 5.71 13.68 5.09
C ILE A 219 7.13 14.03 4.68
N TYR A 220 7.52 15.29 4.75
CA TYR A 220 8.85 15.73 4.33
C TYR A 220 9.91 15.73 5.45
N GLY A 221 9.51 15.45 6.70
CA GLY A 221 10.38 15.37 7.87
C GLY A 221 9.58 15.40 9.18
N PRO A 222 10.23 15.38 10.35
CA PRO A 222 9.55 15.60 11.64
C PRO A 222 8.72 16.88 11.65
N THR A 223 7.58 16.88 12.35
CA THR A 223 6.75 18.06 12.54
C THR A 223 7.43 19.01 13.53
N SER A 224 7.47 20.30 13.20
CA SER A 224 8.06 21.33 14.07
C SER A 224 7.32 22.65 13.89
N TRP A 225 7.31 23.46 14.95
CA TRP A 225 6.81 24.83 14.89
C TRP A 225 7.84 25.76 14.22
N LEU A 226 7.38 26.61 13.28
CA LEU A 226 8.15 27.65 12.57
C LEU A 226 9.37 27.19 11.75
N ARG A 227 9.55 25.89 11.50
CA ARG A 227 10.64 25.39 10.65
C ARG A 227 10.34 23.99 10.12
N TYR A 228 11.11 23.59 9.11
CA TYR A 228 11.14 22.21 8.62
C TYR A 228 12.42 21.53 9.09
N ASP A 229 12.25 20.45 9.85
CA ASP A 229 13.36 19.62 10.29
C ASP A 229 13.61 18.52 9.24
N PRO A 230 14.87 18.27 8.83
CA PRO A 230 15.19 17.22 7.88
C PRO A 230 15.05 15.84 8.53
N TYR A 231 14.79 14.82 7.72
CA TYR A 231 14.90 13.44 8.18
C TYR A 231 16.30 13.13 8.69
N ALA A 232 16.37 12.52 9.87
CA ALA A 232 17.57 11.92 10.44
C ALA A 232 17.29 10.47 10.80
N LYS A 233 18.27 9.58 10.58
CA LYS A 233 18.13 8.17 10.95
C LYS A 233 18.04 8.05 12.48
N GLY A 234 16.86 7.68 12.96
CA GLY A 234 16.57 7.38 14.35
C GLY A 234 16.43 5.88 14.62
N PRO A 235 15.93 5.49 15.81
CA PRO A 235 15.58 4.11 16.09
C PRO A 235 14.45 3.63 15.18
N ASP A 236 14.39 2.32 14.96
CA ASP A 236 13.36 1.73 14.10
C ASP A 236 11.95 1.76 14.71
N LYS A 237 11.88 1.91 16.03
CA LYS A 237 10.65 2.05 16.79
C LYS A 237 10.86 3.10 17.88
N ALA A 238 9.81 3.86 18.18
CA ALA A 238 9.78 4.81 19.29
C ALA A 238 8.36 4.87 19.88
N PRO A 239 8.18 5.42 21.09
CA PRO A 239 6.87 5.56 21.70
C PRO A 239 5.84 6.30 20.85
N ILE A 240 4.57 6.09 21.18
CA ILE A 240 3.50 7.07 20.95
C ILE A 240 3.52 8.05 22.13
N GLU A 241 3.62 9.34 21.85
CA GLU A 241 3.61 10.42 22.84
C GLU A 241 2.32 11.25 22.72
N LEU A 242 1.80 11.67 23.88
CA LEU A 242 0.66 12.57 24.00
C LEU A 242 1.14 13.88 24.63
N GLN A 243 0.86 14.98 23.94
CA GLN A 243 1.35 16.30 24.33
C GLN A 243 0.61 16.87 25.54
N ASP A 244 1.33 17.53 26.45
CA ASP A 244 0.74 18.50 27.37
C ASP A 244 0.99 19.90 26.81
N HIS A 245 -0.07 20.54 26.32
CA HIS A 245 -0.04 21.94 25.87
C HIS A 245 -0.83 22.87 26.82
N GLY A 246 -0.95 22.49 28.10
CA GLY A 246 -1.61 23.30 29.12
C GLY A 246 -3.14 23.21 29.15
N HIS A 247 -3.75 22.34 28.32
CA HIS A 247 -5.20 22.15 28.24
C HIS A 247 -5.61 20.78 28.81
N LYS A 248 -6.78 20.73 29.46
CA LYS A 248 -7.34 19.52 30.08
C LYS A 248 -8.00 18.58 29.05
N VAL A 249 -7.25 18.18 28.03
CA VAL A 249 -7.73 17.20 27.04
C VAL A 249 -7.85 15.84 27.72
N ARG A 250 -8.92 15.11 27.43
CA ARG A 250 -9.16 13.75 27.94
C ARG A 250 -8.89 12.73 26.84
N PHE A 251 -8.38 11.57 27.24
CA PHE A 251 -8.06 10.46 26.35
C PHE A 251 -8.64 9.15 26.88
N ARG A 252 -9.07 8.27 25.97
CA ARG A 252 -9.47 6.89 26.29
C ARG A 252 -9.24 5.96 25.10
N ASN A 253 -9.45 4.66 25.34
CA ASN A 253 -9.44 3.62 24.32
C ASN A 253 -8.25 3.77 23.36
N ILE A 254 -7.03 3.51 23.87
CA ILE A 254 -5.82 3.66 23.08
C ILE A 254 -5.23 2.29 22.84
N TRP A 255 -5.10 1.92 21.57
CA TRP A 255 -4.45 0.68 21.18
C TRP A 255 -3.69 0.83 19.87
N ALA A 256 -2.64 0.04 19.75
CA ALA A 256 -1.74 0.07 18.61
C ALA A 256 -1.48 -1.33 18.09
N ARG A 257 -1.62 -1.51 16.77
CA ARG A 257 -1.34 -2.74 16.05
C ARG A 257 -0.12 -2.52 15.15
N PRO A 258 1.04 -3.15 15.45
CA PRO A 258 2.18 -3.10 14.56
C PRO A 258 1.83 -3.60 13.16
N LEU A 259 2.23 -2.88 12.13
CA LEU A 259 2.02 -3.31 10.75
C LEU A 259 3.29 -3.99 10.23
N PRO A 260 3.16 -5.14 9.54
CA PRO A 260 4.33 -5.82 9.00
C PRO A 260 4.93 -5.05 7.83
N GLU A 261 6.23 -5.23 7.64
CA GLU A 261 6.90 -4.92 6.37
C GLU A 261 6.34 -5.82 5.27
N ARG A 262 6.34 -5.32 4.03
CA ARG A 262 5.99 -6.16 2.90
C ARG A 262 7.11 -7.18 2.68
N PRO A 263 6.83 -8.50 2.69
CA PRO A 263 7.87 -9.49 2.50
C PRO A 263 8.40 -9.42 1.07
N ALA A 264 9.74 -9.37 0.95
CA ALA A 264 10.40 -9.53 -0.33
C ALA A 264 10.34 -11.00 -0.80
N PRO A 265 10.26 -11.26 -2.12
CA PRO A 265 10.40 -12.60 -2.65
C PRO A 265 11.78 -13.20 -2.35
N ASP A 266 11.83 -14.52 -2.18
CA ASP A 266 13.09 -15.23 -2.00
C ASP A 266 13.85 -15.43 -3.33
N ALA A 267 15.07 -15.98 -3.24
CA ALA A 267 15.90 -16.26 -4.41
C ALA A 267 15.26 -17.24 -5.41
N VAL A 268 14.40 -18.16 -4.95
CA VAL A 268 13.73 -19.14 -5.82
C VAL A 268 12.62 -18.47 -6.63
N GLU A 269 11.88 -17.56 -6.00
CA GLU A 269 10.80 -16.81 -6.63
C GLU A 269 11.30 -15.83 -7.71
N THR A 270 12.50 -15.27 -7.48
CA THR A 270 13.15 -14.30 -8.37
C THR A 270 14.08 -14.93 -9.41
N ALA A 271 14.45 -16.20 -9.25
CA ALA A 271 15.32 -16.89 -10.19
C ALA A 271 14.73 -16.91 -11.61
N PRO A 272 15.55 -16.68 -12.65
CA PRO A 272 15.14 -16.91 -14.03
C PRO A 272 14.63 -18.34 -14.22
N ILE A 273 13.59 -18.50 -15.05
CA ILE A 273 13.09 -19.83 -15.40
C ILE A 273 14.14 -20.52 -16.27
N ALA A 274 14.60 -21.70 -15.84
CA ALA A 274 15.51 -22.53 -16.64
C ALA A 274 14.74 -23.15 -17.82
N VAL A 275 14.82 -22.49 -18.98
CA VAL A 275 14.17 -22.95 -20.21
C VAL A 275 14.90 -24.17 -20.76
N VAL A 276 14.15 -25.22 -21.09
CA VAL A 276 14.63 -26.42 -21.78
C VAL A 276 14.16 -26.34 -23.22
N PRO A 277 15.03 -26.05 -24.21
CA PRO A 277 14.64 -25.90 -25.61
C PRO A 277 13.84 -27.09 -26.11
N MET A 278 12.76 -26.81 -26.85
CA MET A 278 11.87 -27.83 -27.40
C MET A 278 11.72 -27.65 -28.91
N PRO A 279 11.77 -28.73 -29.71
CA PRO A 279 11.58 -28.63 -31.16
C PRO A 279 10.21 -28.03 -31.52
N ALA A 280 10.17 -27.17 -32.55
CA ALA A 280 8.94 -26.53 -33.02
C ALA A 280 7.82 -27.53 -33.36
N ALA A 281 8.16 -28.71 -33.91
CA ALA A 281 7.20 -29.76 -34.18
C ALA A 281 6.51 -30.28 -32.90
N LYS A 282 7.24 -30.34 -31.78
CA LYS A 282 6.69 -30.76 -30.50
C LYS A 282 5.85 -29.65 -29.86
N LEU A 283 6.28 -28.38 -29.96
CA LEU A 283 5.45 -27.23 -29.57
C LEU A 283 4.12 -27.21 -30.33
N LEU A 284 4.16 -27.43 -31.65
CA LEU A 284 2.97 -27.48 -32.51
C LEU A 284 2.02 -28.62 -32.11
N SER A 285 2.53 -29.75 -31.63
CA SER A 285 1.70 -30.86 -31.15
C SER A 285 0.81 -30.48 -29.96
N TYR A 286 1.23 -29.50 -29.15
CA TYR A 286 0.49 -28.99 -27.99
C TYR A 286 -0.43 -27.81 -28.29
N ALA A 287 -0.27 -27.14 -29.43
CA ALA A 287 -1.16 -26.05 -29.84
C ALA A 287 -2.57 -26.56 -30.13
N GLY A 288 -3.61 -25.83 -29.72
CA GLY A 288 -5.00 -26.23 -29.91
C GLY A 288 -5.97 -25.49 -28.98
N GLU A 289 -7.25 -25.85 -29.09
CA GLU A 289 -8.30 -25.37 -28.20
C GLU A 289 -8.59 -26.39 -27.11
N TYR A 290 -8.72 -25.91 -25.87
CA TYR A 290 -8.83 -26.73 -24.67
C TYR A 290 -10.05 -26.32 -23.84
N SER A 291 -10.81 -27.29 -23.35
CA SER A 291 -12.05 -27.08 -22.58
C SER A 291 -11.75 -26.93 -21.10
N LEU A 292 -11.80 -25.69 -20.59
CA LEU A 292 -11.54 -25.36 -19.17
C LEU A 292 -12.64 -25.79 -18.20
N ASN A 293 -13.83 -26.10 -18.69
CA ASN A 293 -14.96 -26.53 -17.89
C ASN A 293 -15.83 -27.51 -18.69
N THR A 294 -16.79 -28.12 -18.00
CA THR A 294 -17.76 -29.05 -18.58
C THR A 294 -19.02 -28.37 -19.11
N ARG A 295 -19.11 -27.03 -19.05
CA ARG A 295 -20.31 -26.30 -19.47
C ARG A 295 -20.34 -26.21 -21.00
N PRO A 296 -21.46 -26.60 -21.65
CA PRO A 296 -21.64 -26.44 -23.08
C PRO A 296 -21.39 -24.98 -23.50
N ASN A 297 -20.74 -24.77 -24.66
CA ASN A 297 -20.50 -23.46 -25.28
C ASN A 297 -19.60 -22.48 -24.51
N SER A 298 -18.86 -22.93 -23.49
CA SER A 298 -17.86 -22.06 -22.87
C SER A 298 -16.75 -21.73 -23.87
N PRO A 299 -16.21 -20.50 -23.92
CA PRO A 299 -15.05 -20.21 -24.75
C PRO A 299 -13.84 -21.08 -24.31
N PRO A 300 -12.98 -21.51 -25.25
CA PRO A 300 -11.85 -22.39 -24.93
C PRO A 300 -10.65 -21.59 -24.37
N LEU A 301 -9.78 -22.31 -23.66
CA LEU A 301 -8.37 -21.94 -23.58
C LEU A 301 -7.75 -22.18 -24.96
N VAL A 302 -7.15 -21.16 -25.57
CA VAL A 302 -6.46 -21.29 -26.85
C VAL A 302 -4.96 -21.35 -26.57
N VAL A 303 -4.29 -22.40 -27.03
CA VAL A 303 -2.83 -22.54 -26.98
C VAL A 303 -2.27 -22.45 -28.40
N LYS A 304 -1.31 -21.57 -28.62
CA LYS A 304 -0.61 -21.38 -29.90
C LYS A 304 0.87 -21.74 -29.73
N ALA A 305 1.44 -22.37 -30.74
CA ALA A 305 2.89 -22.57 -30.81
C ALA A 305 3.57 -21.35 -31.43
N MET A 306 4.71 -21.00 -30.86
CA MET A 306 5.70 -20.07 -31.42
C MET A 306 7.01 -20.84 -31.65
N ASP A 307 8.06 -20.15 -32.11
CA ASP A 307 9.32 -20.81 -32.49
C ASP A 307 10.00 -21.54 -31.30
N ASP A 308 9.99 -20.93 -30.12
CA ASP A 308 10.68 -21.42 -28.91
C ASP A 308 9.77 -21.55 -27.68
N HIS A 309 8.48 -21.20 -27.78
CA HIS A 309 7.55 -21.16 -26.65
C HIS A 309 6.10 -21.43 -27.05
N LEU A 310 5.22 -21.54 -26.06
CA LEU A 310 3.77 -21.55 -26.27
C LEU A 310 3.16 -20.24 -25.78
N ILE A 311 2.04 -19.87 -26.38
CA ILE A 311 1.18 -18.79 -25.92
C ILE A 311 -0.16 -19.37 -25.53
N ALA A 312 -0.63 -19.05 -24.33
CA ALA A 312 -1.98 -19.37 -23.88
C ALA A 312 -2.85 -18.12 -23.79
N ARG A 313 -4.10 -18.25 -24.24
CA ARG A 313 -5.14 -17.24 -24.04
C ARG A 313 -6.32 -17.88 -23.35
N PHE A 314 -6.55 -17.50 -22.09
CA PHE A 314 -7.72 -17.91 -21.35
C PHE A 314 -8.99 -17.20 -21.87
N PRO A 315 -10.18 -17.83 -21.72
CA PRO A 315 -11.47 -17.21 -22.00
C PRO A 315 -11.61 -15.84 -21.35
N ASN A 316 -12.23 -14.90 -22.06
CA ASN A 316 -12.52 -13.54 -21.59
C ASN A 316 -11.27 -12.73 -21.19
N ARG A 317 -10.06 -13.17 -21.58
CA ARG A 317 -8.84 -12.36 -21.51
C ARG A 317 -8.47 -11.82 -22.88
N ILE A 318 -8.12 -10.55 -22.92
CA ILE A 318 -7.55 -9.90 -24.11
C ILE A 318 -6.05 -10.24 -24.19
N THR A 319 -5.37 -10.28 -23.05
CA THR A 319 -3.92 -10.51 -22.96
C THR A 319 -3.58 -11.98 -23.11
N GLU A 320 -2.66 -12.26 -24.02
CA GLU A 320 -2.02 -13.56 -24.19
C GLU A 320 -0.90 -13.76 -23.17
N MET A 321 -0.62 -15.00 -22.79
CA MET A 321 0.35 -15.34 -21.75
C MET A 321 1.42 -16.28 -22.31
N LYS A 322 2.68 -15.92 -22.12
CA LYS A 322 3.83 -16.74 -22.54
C LYS A 322 4.05 -17.91 -21.60
N LEU A 323 4.28 -19.09 -22.17
CA LEU A 323 4.74 -20.28 -21.46
C LEU A 323 6.03 -20.80 -22.08
N VAL A 324 7.03 -21.02 -21.26
CA VAL A 324 8.32 -21.56 -21.68
C VAL A 324 8.43 -23.04 -21.30
N PRO A 325 9.01 -23.88 -22.17
CA PRO A 325 9.27 -25.27 -21.85
C PRO A 325 10.32 -25.38 -20.74
N VAL A 326 10.08 -26.22 -19.74
CA VAL A 326 11.02 -26.48 -18.62
C VAL A 326 11.32 -27.98 -18.45
N GLY A 327 10.75 -28.81 -19.31
CA GLY A 327 10.85 -30.26 -19.29
C GLY A 327 9.95 -30.87 -20.36
N ASP A 328 9.98 -32.19 -20.50
CA ASP A 328 9.16 -32.85 -21.52
C ASP A 328 7.67 -32.73 -21.20
N GLY A 329 6.90 -32.06 -22.06
CA GLY A 329 5.48 -31.75 -21.84
C GLY A 329 5.21 -30.76 -20.70
N ILE A 330 6.23 -30.21 -20.03
CA ILE A 330 6.06 -29.31 -18.88
C ILE A 330 6.41 -27.87 -19.29
N PHE A 331 5.46 -26.97 -19.09
CA PHE A 331 5.58 -25.56 -19.41
C PHE A 331 5.25 -24.69 -18.20
N GLN A 332 6.03 -23.64 -17.98
CA GLN A 332 5.80 -22.65 -16.94
C GLN A 332 5.40 -21.31 -17.55
N PHE A 333 4.45 -20.64 -16.91
CA PHE A 333 4.14 -19.26 -17.23
C PHE A 333 5.27 -18.34 -16.75
N THR A 334 5.58 -17.27 -17.50
CA THR A 334 6.66 -16.36 -17.12
C THR A 334 6.29 -15.43 -15.97
N GLU A 335 5.00 -15.10 -15.80
CA GLU A 335 4.54 -14.11 -14.81
C GLU A 335 3.83 -14.69 -13.58
N THR A 336 3.49 -15.98 -13.63
CA THR A 336 2.69 -16.65 -12.60
C THR A 336 3.38 -17.92 -12.16
N ASP A 337 3.00 -18.46 -11.00
CA ASP A 337 3.52 -19.75 -10.52
C ASP A 337 2.77 -20.95 -11.15
N ALA A 338 1.93 -20.67 -12.15
CA ALA A 338 1.14 -21.70 -12.80
C ALA A 338 1.96 -22.51 -13.80
N LYS A 339 1.50 -23.73 -14.10
CA LYS A 339 2.16 -24.66 -15.01
C LYS A 339 1.17 -25.44 -15.85
N PHE A 340 1.55 -25.78 -17.07
CA PHE A 340 0.89 -26.79 -17.88
C PHE A 340 1.76 -28.04 -17.96
N GLU A 341 1.16 -29.19 -17.71
CA GLU A 341 1.74 -30.51 -17.99
C GLU A 341 0.87 -31.16 -19.07
N PHE A 342 1.32 -31.13 -20.32
CA PHE A 342 0.62 -31.74 -21.44
C PHE A 342 0.81 -33.25 -21.42
N ALA A 343 -0.27 -33.99 -21.70
CA ALA A 343 -0.18 -35.42 -21.94
C ALA A 343 0.70 -35.68 -23.19
N PRO A 344 1.42 -36.82 -23.24
CA PRO A 344 2.31 -37.13 -24.37
C PRO A 344 1.60 -37.13 -25.75
N ASP A 345 0.30 -37.41 -25.78
CA ASP A 345 -0.52 -37.42 -26.99
C ASP A 345 -1.08 -36.04 -27.38
N GLY A 346 -0.85 -35.01 -26.56
CA GLY A 346 -1.35 -33.64 -26.78
C GLY A 346 -2.88 -33.52 -26.73
N LYS A 347 -3.61 -34.53 -26.23
CA LYS A 347 -5.08 -34.53 -26.15
C LYS A 347 -5.61 -33.98 -24.83
N SER A 348 -4.76 -33.81 -23.84
CA SER A 348 -5.10 -33.19 -22.57
C SER A 348 -3.89 -32.51 -21.95
N LEU A 349 -4.16 -31.65 -20.98
CA LEU A 349 -3.13 -31.07 -20.12
C LEU A 349 -3.64 -31.01 -18.68
N LYS A 350 -2.73 -31.08 -17.72
CA LYS A 350 -2.98 -30.67 -16.34
C LYS A 350 -2.57 -29.21 -16.17
N PHE A 351 -3.47 -28.42 -15.61
CA PHE A 351 -3.20 -27.05 -15.22
C PHE A 351 -3.01 -26.98 -13.71
N HIS A 352 -1.81 -26.60 -13.29
CA HIS A 352 -1.42 -26.44 -11.90
C HIS A 352 -1.40 -24.96 -11.54
N ILE A 353 -2.10 -24.56 -10.48
CA ILE A 353 -2.08 -23.19 -9.96
C ILE A 353 -2.59 -23.16 -8.52
N GLY A 354 -1.94 -22.39 -7.64
CA GLY A 354 -2.43 -22.17 -6.27
C GLY A 354 -2.52 -23.43 -5.39
N GLY A 355 -1.74 -24.48 -5.71
CA GLY A 355 -1.81 -25.78 -5.03
C GLY A 355 -2.88 -26.74 -5.60
N ASP A 356 -3.72 -26.27 -6.51
CA ASP A 356 -4.72 -27.09 -7.19
C ASP A 356 -4.21 -27.61 -8.53
N THR A 357 -4.80 -28.72 -8.98
CA THR A 357 -4.56 -29.30 -10.31
C THR A 357 -5.88 -29.61 -10.99
N ARG A 358 -6.03 -29.20 -12.26
CA ARG A 358 -7.20 -29.49 -13.09
C ARG A 358 -6.80 -30.13 -14.40
N THR A 359 -7.45 -31.22 -14.77
CA THR A 359 -7.28 -31.81 -16.10
C THR A 359 -8.20 -31.12 -17.10
N ILE A 360 -7.64 -30.74 -18.23
CA ILE A 360 -8.29 -29.99 -19.30
C ILE A 360 -8.09 -30.79 -20.59
N THR A 361 -9.18 -31.08 -21.29
CA THR A 361 -9.15 -31.86 -22.54
C THR A 361 -9.13 -30.95 -23.75
N ARG A 362 -8.42 -31.37 -24.79
CA ARG A 362 -8.44 -30.74 -26.11
C ARG A 362 -9.79 -30.97 -26.78
N ARG A 363 -10.23 -29.99 -27.56
CA ARG A 363 -11.45 -30.05 -28.38
C ARG A 363 -11.24 -30.80 -29.68
#